data_AF-A0A1M4NE29-F1
#
_entry.id   AF-A0A1M4NE29-F1
#
_cell.length_a   1.000
_cell.length_b   1.000
_cell.length_c   1.000
_cell.angle_alpha   90.00
_cell.angle_beta   90.00
_cell.angle_gamma   90.00
#
_symmetry.space_group_name_H-M   'P 1'
#
loop_
_entity.id
_entity.type
_entity.pdbx_description
1 polymer ?
#
loop_
_entity_poly.entity_id
_entity_poly.type
_entity_poly.pdbx_seq_one_letter_code
_entity_poly.pdbx_strand_id
1 'polypeptide(L)'
;MNKIINKENDMLKELRIEKSKGEDFDLILKKETESMPEGLGDYIRVNRKAKGYSLKDLEKVTDISASYINRLENGNRTNLTISMAHRLARGLEVPEKELLVRSKMEFKEDEMKRYEIMSEKSNIKSFGDLIKKLRDERNLSLQDVANAVGISASYICRLEKNERRNPSLYIVDKLASFFEIPSNVVEGICAN
;
A
#
# COMPACT_ATOMS: atom_id res chain seq x y z
N MET A 1 10.30 2.23 9.29
CA MET A 1 9.90 2.54 7.92
C MET A 1 10.83 1.77 6.99
N ASN A 2 10.25 0.98 6.08
CA ASN A 2 10.93 0.25 4.99
C ASN A 2 11.76 -1.00 5.31
N LYS A 3 11.24 -1.95 6.12
CA LYS A 3 11.80 -3.32 6.16
C LYS A 3 11.58 -4.10 4.85
N ILE A 4 10.55 -3.76 4.06
CA ILE A 4 10.21 -4.46 2.81
C ILE A 4 11.03 -3.90 1.63
N ILE A 5 11.12 -2.58 1.50
CA ILE A 5 11.98 -1.92 0.49
C ILE A 5 13.47 -2.21 0.73
N ASN A 6 13.91 -2.39 1.99
CA ASN A 6 15.26 -2.86 2.25
C ASN A 6 15.47 -4.31 1.80
N LYS A 7 14.48 -5.19 1.96
CA LYS A 7 14.59 -6.61 1.60
C LYS A 7 14.71 -6.83 0.08
N GLU A 8 13.98 -6.03 -0.71
CA GLU A 8 14.06 -6.04 -2.17
C GLU A 8 15.40 -5.48 -2.68
N ASN A 9 15.92 -4.43 -2.03
CA ASN A 9 17.24 -3.87 -2.34
C ASN A 9 18.43 -4.72 -1.85
N ASP A 10 18.25 -5.48 -0.76
CA ASP A 10 19.25 -6.42 -0.25
C ASP A 10 19.30 -7.68 -1.13
N MET A 11 18.15 -8.15 -1.62
CA MET A 11 18.05 -9.25 -2.60
C MET A 11 18.71 -8.88 -3.94
N LEU A 12 18.49 -7.67 -4.46
CA LEU A 12 19.17 -7.17 -5.67
C LEU A 12 20.69 -7.02 -5.48
N LYS A 13 21.18 -6.84 -4.24
CA LYS A 13 22.61 -6.82 -3.92
C LYS A 13 23.20 -8.23 -3.85
N GLU A 14 22.51 -9.19 -3.25
CA GLU A 14 22.92 -10.61 -3.20
C GLU A 14 23.00 -11.22 -4.60
N LEU A 15 21.99 -10.98 -5.45
CA LEU A 15 21.97 -11.39 -6.85
C LEU A 15 23.09 -10.75 -7.69
N ARG A 16 23.53 -9.54 -7.33
CA ARG A 16 24.69 -8.87 -7.95
C ARG A 16 26.03 -9.50 -7.55
N ILE A 17 26.11 -10.10 -6.36
CA ILE A 17 27.30 -10.80 -5.87
C ILE A 17 27.47 -12.14 -6.58
N GLU A 18 26.39 -12.87 -6.85
CA GLU A 18 26.41 -14.13 -7.61
C GLU A 18 26.77 -13.94 -9.09
N LYS A 19 26.47 -12.76 -9.64
CA LYS A 19 26.96 -12.29 -10.95
C LYS A 19 28.48 -12.38 -11.13
N SER A 20 29.25 -12.34 -10.03
CA SER A 20 30.71 -12.47 -10.06
C SER A 20 31.21 -13.92 -10.15
N LYS A 21 30.34 -14.91 -9.96
CA LYS A 21 30.66 -16.36 -9.97
C LYS A 21 30.40 -17.06 -11.31
N GLY A 22 29.97 -16.32 -12.34
CA GLY A 22 29.81 -16.85 -13.70
C GLY A 22 28.55 -17.68 -13.94
N GLU A 23 27.59 -17.65 -13.02
CA GLU A 23 26.28 -18.26 -13.23
C GLU A 23 25.37 -17.30 -14.03
N ASP A 24 24.68 -17.84 -15.03
CA ASP A 24 23.86 -17.06 -15.96
C ASP A 24 22.67 -16.43 -15.22
N PHE A 25 22.74 -15.11 -15.04
CA PHE A 25 21.76 -14.31 -14.33
C PHE A 25 20.35 -14.50 -14.90
N ASP A 26 20.21 -14.67 -16.22
CA ASP A 26 18.92 -14.87 -16.86
C ASP A 26 18.35 -16.27 -16.56
N LEU A 27 19.22 -17.26 -16.34
CA LEU A 27 18.86 -18.61 -15.94
C LEU A 27 18.45 -18.67 -14.46
N ILE A 28 19.12 -17.93 -13.57
CA ILE A 28 18.75 -17.80 -12.15
C ILE A 28 17.42 -17.06 -12.04
N LEU A 29 17.26 -15.94 -12.76
CA LEU A 29 16.02 -15.18 -12.81
C LEU A 29 14.87 -16.05 -13.33
N LYS A 30 15.10 -16.85 -14.38
CA LYS A 30 14.13 -17.85 -14.85
C LYS A 30 13.79 -18.89 -13.78
N LYS A 31 14.79 -19.47 -13.13
CA LYS A 31 14.61 -20.54 -12.14
C LYS A 31 13.89 -20.08 -10.87
N GLU A 32 14.10 -18.82 -10.45
CA GLU A 32 13.37 -18.21 -9.34
C GLU A 32 11.97 -17.72 -9.75
N THR A 33 11.81 -17.16 -10.95
CA THR A 33 10.49 -16.74 -11.48
C THR A 33 9.59 -17.93 -11.81
N GLU A 34 10.15 -19.10 -12.15
CA GLU A 34 9.44 -20.37 -12.31
C GLU A 34 8.88 -20.93 -10.97
N SER A 35 9.25 -20.36 -9.82
CA SER A 35 8.68 -20.71 -8.51
C SER A 35 7.46 -19.86 -8.10
N MET A 36 7.08 -18.88 -8.92
CA MET A 36 5.94 -18.02 -8.62
C MET A 36 4.61 -18.72 -8.92
N PRO A 37 3.63 -18.69 -7.99
CA PRO A 37 2.31 -19.28 -8.23
C PRO A 37 1.64 -18.66 -9.47
N GLU A 38 1.43 -19.48 -10.50
CA GLU A 38 0.92 -19.07 -11.83
C GLU A 38 -0.56 -18.65 -11.82
N GLY A 39 -1.33 -19.07 -10.80
CA GLY A 39 -2.76 -18.77 -10.67
C GLY A 39 -3.12 -17.95 -9.42
N LEU A 40 -4.25 -17.23 -9.48
CA LEU A 40 -4.83 -16.53 -8.31
C LEU A 40 -4.98 -17.48 -7.11
N GLY A 41 -5.48 -18.70 -7.34
CA GLY A 41 -5.69 -19.68 -6.29
C GLY A 41 -4.40 -20.13 -5.62
N ASP A 42 -3.36 -20.40 -6.41
CA ASP A 42 -2.04 -20.75 -5.89
C ASP A 42 -1.42 -19.60 -5.11
N TYR A 43 -1.57 -18.36 -5.61
CA TYR A 43 -1.08 -17.16 -4.94
C TYR A 43 -1.73 -16.96 -3.57
N ILE A 44 -3.06 -17.10 -3.49
CA ILE A 44 -3.80 -17.03 -2.22
C ILE A 44 -3.33 -18.13 -1.28
N ARG A 45 -3.21 -19.38 -1.77
CA ARG A 45 -2.83 -20.54 -0.95
C ARG A 45 -1.42 -20.38 -0.37
N VAL A 46 -0.45 -19.98 -1.18
CA VAL A 46 0.95 -19.80 -0.77
C VAL A 46 1.04 -18.70 0.30
N ASN A 47 0.44 -17.53 0.05
CA ASN A 47 0.48 -16.42 1.01
C ASN A 47 -0.27 -16.75 2.31
N ARG A 48 -1.41 -17.45 2.25
CA ARG A 48 -2.15 -17.91 3.43
C ARG A 48 -1.30 -18.86 4.28
N LYS A 49 -0.65 -19.85 3.65
CA LYS A 49 0.22 -20.80 4.34
C LYS A 49 1.48 -20.14 4.91
N ALA A 50 2.08 -19.20 4.19
CA ALA A 50 3.23 -18.43 4.68
C ALA A 50 2.89 -17.61 5.93
N LYS A 51 1.63 -17.16 6.06
CA LYS A 51 1.09 -16.52 7.28
C LYS A 51 0.73 -17.50 8.40
N GLY A 52 0.81 -18.81 8.16
CA GLY A 52 0.40 -19.84 9.12
C GLY A 52 -1.12 -19.93 9.30
N TYR A 53 -1.92 -19.36 8.39
CA TYR A 53 -3.38 -19.33 8.53
C TYR A 53 -4.02 -20.62 8.04
N SER A 54 -4.96 -21.16 8.82
CA SER A 54 -5.95 -22.09 8.29
C SER A 54 -6.96 -21.35 7.40
N LEU A 55 -7.80 -22.07 6.66
CA LEU A 55 -8.91 -21.46 5.91
C LEU A 55 -9.86 -20.68 6.86
N LYS A 56 -10.03 -21.16 8.09
CA LYS A 56 -10.85 -20.51 9.11
C LYS A 56 -10.20 -19.26 9.69
N ASP A 57 -8.88 -19.22 9.77
CA ASP A 57 -8.18 -18.00 10.21
C ASP A 57 -8.24 -16.93 9.13
N LEU A 58 -8.07 -17.32 7.86
CA LEU A 58 -8.23 -16.37 6.76
C LEU A 58 -9.67 -15.85 6.66
N GLU A 59 -10.68 -16.69 6.93
CA GLU A 59 -12.08 -16.26 7.04
C GLU A 59 -12.25 -15.18 8.12
N LYS A 60 -11.68 -15.35 9.32
CA LYS A 60 -11.81 -14.35 10.39
C LYS A 60 -11.22 -12.99 10.04
N VAL A 61 -10.09 -12.95 9.33
CA VAL A 61 -9.38 -11.69 9.02
C VAL A 61 -9.84 -11.04 7.72
N THR A 62 -10.40 -11.81 6.79
CA THR A 62 -10.92 -11.29 5.52
C THR A 62 -12.44 -11.15 5.52
N ASP A 63 -13.14 -11.81 6.45
CA ASP A 63 -14.60 -12.01 6.50
C ASP A 63 -15.14 -12.75 5.24
N ILE A 64 -14.27 -13.42 4.46
CA ILE A 64 -14.65 -14.25 3.31
C ILE A 64 -14.78 -15.69 3.79
N SER A 65 -15.91 -16.35 3.51
CA SER A 65 -16.13 -17.72 4.00
C SER A 65 -14.99 -18.68 3.60
N ALA A 66 -14.57 -19.55 4.52
CA ALA A 66 -13.54 -20.57 4.28
C ALA A 66 -13.90 -21.48 3.09
N SER A 67 -15.20 -21.72 2.86
CA SER A 67 -15.68 -22.46 1.69
C SER A 67 -15.42 -21.71 0.38
N TYR A 68 -15.63 -20.39 0.36
CA TYR A 68 -15.29 -19.57 -0.80
C TYR A 68 -13.77 -19.48 -1.01
N ILE A 69 -12.99 -19.29 0.06
CA ILE A 69 -11.52 -19.32 0.00
C ILE A 69 -11.01 -20.66 -0.54
N ASN A 70 -11.57 -21.78 -0.08
CA ASN A 70 -11.21 -23.10 -0.58
C ASN A 70 -11.51 -23.25 -2.08
N ARG A 71 -12.61 -22.67 -2.56
CA ARG A 71 -12.92 -22.61 -4.00
C ARG A 71 -11.99 -21.68 -4.76
N LEU A 72 -11.56 -20.56 -4.17
CA LEU A 72 -10.55 -19.68 -4.77
C LEU A 72 -9.22 -20.42 -4.94
N GLU A 73 -8.78 -21.14 -3.91
CA GLU A 73 -7.50 -21.84 -3.93
C GLU A 73 -7.49 -23.03 -4.89
N ASN A 74 -8.57 -23.81 -4.93
CA ASN A 74 -8.61 -25.08 -5.67
C ASN A 74 -9.44 -25.06 -6.96
N GLY A 75 -10.09 -23.94 -7.30
CA GLY A 75 -11.03 -23.85 -8.41
C GLY A 75 -10.42 -23.33 -9.71
N ASN A 76 -10.96 -23.76 -10.85
CA ASN A 76 -10.50 -23.37 -12.19
C ASN A 76 -11.03 -22.01 -12.69
N ARG A 77 -12.06 -21.43 -12.07
CA ARG A 77 -12.51 -20.04 -12.30
C ARG A 77 -13.26 -19.53 -11.08
N THR A 78 -12.87 -18.35 -10.61
CA THR A 78 -13.52 -17.69 -9.48
C THR A 78 -13.56 -16.20 -9.75
N ASN A 79 -14.78 -15.70 -9.98
CA ASN A 79 -15.01 -14.28 -10.18
C ASN A 79 -14.83 -13.55 -8.85
N LEU A 80 -13.63 -13.02 -8.63
CA LEU A 80 -13.29 -12.23 -7.46
C LEU A 80 -13.83 -10.81 -7.67
N THR A 81 -14.65 -10.31 -6.74
CA THR A 81 -15.04 -8.90 -6.79
C THR A 81 -13.89 -8.02 -6.26
N ILE A 82 -13.86 -6.75 -6.64
CA ILE A 82 -12.87 -5.78 -6.14
C ILE A 82 -12.88 -5.74 -4.60
N SER A 83 -14.06 -5.73 -3.99
CA SER A 83 -14.21 -5.76 -2.53
C SER A 83 -13.53 -6.98 -1.90
N MET A 84 -13.65 -8.15 -2.53
CA MET A 84 -13.01 -9.37 -2.05
C MET A 84 -11.49 -9.35 -2.28
N ALA A 85 -11.02 -8.80 -3.40
CA ALA A 85 -9.60 -8.58 -3.64
C ALA A 85 -8.99 -7.68 -2.56
N HIS A 86 -9.65 -6.57 -2.23
CA HIS A 86 -9.24 -5.66 -1.16
C HIS A 86 -9.13 -6.35 0.19
N ARG A 87 -10.16 -7.13 0.55
CA ARG A 87 -10.22 -7.85 1.82
C ARG A 87 -9.15 -8.95 1.90
N LEU A 88 -8.92 -9.69 0.82
CA LEU A 88 -7.83 -10.66 0.72
C LEU A 88 -6.46 -9.99 0.80
N ALA A 89 -6.25 -8.87 0.10
CA ALA A 89 -5.01 -8.12 0.11
C ALA A 89 -4.64 -7.70 1.54
N ARG A 90 -5.61 -7.12 2.26
CA ARG A 90 -5.45 -6.73 3.65
C ARG A 90 -5.20 -7.93 4.56
N GLY A 91 -5.97 -9.01 4.41
CA GLY A 91 -5.86 -10.19 5.27
C GLY A 91 -4.57 -10.98 5.05
N LEU A 92 -4.06 -11.03 3.82
CA LEU A 92 -2.82 -11.70 3.46
C LEU A 92 -1.58 -10.80 3.57
N GLU A 93 -1.78 -9.49 3.76
CA GLU A 93 -0.75 -8.45 3.69
C GLU A 93 0.06 -8.51 2.39
N VAL A 94 -0.66 -8.63 1.27
CA VAL A 94 -0.10 -8.65 -0.08
C VAL A 94 -0.59 -7.44 -0.87
N PRO A 95 0.15 -6.99 -1.89
CA PRO A 95 -0.33 -5.92 -2.75
C PRO A 95 -1.62 -6.34 -3.47
N GLU A 96 -2.67 -5.53 -3.37
CA GLU A 96 -3.97 -5.83 -3.99
C GLU A 96 -3.88 -6.01 -5.50
N LYS A 97 -2.98 -5.26 -6.15
CA LYS A 97 -2.65 -5.37 -7.57
C LYS A 97 -2.30 -6.82 -7.97
N GLU A 98 -1.59 -7.55 -7.13
CA GLU A 98 -1.18 -8.93 -7.42
C GLU A 98 -2.39 -9.87 -7.52
N LEU A 99 -3.42 -9.64 -6.70
CA LEU A 99 -4.68 -10.39 -6.75
C LEU A 99 -5.51 -10.02 -7.99
N LEU A 100 -5.56 -8.73 -8.32
CA LEU A 100 -6.33 -8.22 -9.47
C LEU A 100 -5.74 -8.66 -10.81
N VAL A 101 -4.42 -8.64 -10.95
CA VAL A 101 -3.73 -9.12 -12.16
C VAL A 101 -3.96 -10.62 -12.34
N ARG A 102 -3.84 -11.41 -11.26
CA ARG A 102 -4.00 -12.87 -11.32
C ARG A 102 -5.44 -13.33 -11.44
N SER A 103 -6.42 -12.51 -11.06
CA SER A 103 -7.84 -12.84 -11.24
C SER A 103 -8.31 -12.77 -12.70
N LYS A 104 -7.43 -12.36 -13.64
CA LYS A 104 -7.74 -12.17 -15.07
C LYS A 104 -8.93 -11.22 -15.28
N MET A 105 -9.15 -10.29 -14.36
CA MET A 105 -10.13 -9.22 -14.55
C MET A 105 -9.60 -8.29 -15.63
N GLU A 106 -10.26 -8.29 -16.79
CA GLU A 106 -10.00 -7.29 -17.83
C GLU A 106 -10.54 -5.95 -17.34
N PHE A 107 -9.67 -5.14 -16.74
CA PHE A 107 -9.99 -3.74 -16.48
C PHE A 107 -9.76 -2.95 -17.77
N LYS A 108 -10.76 -2.17 -18.19
CA LYS A 108 -10.55 -1.11 -19.19
C LYS A 108 -9.52 -0.13 -18.62
N GLU A 109 -8.64 0.43 -19.46
CA GLU A 109 -7.58 1.38 -19.04
C GLU A 109 -8.11 2.51 -18.13
N ASP A 110 -9.34 2.95 -18.38
CA ASP A 110 -10.01 4.00 -17.59
C ASP A 110 -10.34 3.56 -16.15
N GLU A 111 -10.65 2.28 -15.94
CA GLU A 111 -10.88 1.71 -14.60
C GLU A 111 -9.57 1.50 -13.86
N MET A 112 -8.50 1.10 -14.56
CA MET A 112 -7.16 0.99 -13.97
C MET A 112 -6.63 2.37 -13.56
N LYS A 113 -6.83 3.41 -14.39
CA LYS A 113 -6.53 4.81 -14.02
C LYS A 113 -7.33 5.24 -12.80
N ARG A 114 -8.63 4.95 -12.75
CA ARG A 114 -9.45 5.23 -11.56
C ARG A 114 -8.93 4.52 -10.33
N TYR A 115 -8.44 3.29 -10.47
CA TYR A 115 -7.92 2.48 -9.39
C TYR A 115 -6.55 2.97 -8.91
N GLU A 116 -5.64 3.34 -9.82
CA GLU A 116 -4.38 4.02 -9.49
C GLU A 116 -4.63 5.35 -8.80
N ILE A 117 -5.56 6.17 -9.30
CA ILE A 117 -5.97 7.43 -8.67
C ILE A 117 -6.58 7.20 -7.28
N MET A 118 -7.37 6.12 -7.09
CA MET A 118 -7.97 5.77 -5.79
C MET A 118 -6.94 5.22 -4.80
N SER A 119 -5.99 4.41 -5.29
CA SER A 119 -4.90 3.79 -4.54
C SER A 119 -3.87 4.83 -4.08
N GLU A 120 -3.48 5.77 -4.95
CA GLU A 120 -2.60 6.89 -4.61
C GLU A 120 -3.28 7.88 -3.64
N LYS A 121 -4.61 8.04 -3.73
CA LYS A 121 -5.39 8.79 -2.74
C LYS A 121 -5.45 8.10 -1.36
N SER A 122 -5.28 6.78 -1.30
CA SER A 122 -5.52 5.98 -0.08
C SER A 122 -4.38 5.94 0.96
N ASN A 123 -3.27 6.66 0.72
CA ASN A 123 -2.20 6.76 1.72
C ASN A 123 -2.25 8.06 2.56
N ILE A 124 -3.17 8.98 2.23
CA ILE A 124 -3.45 10.18 3.02
C ILE A 124 -4.72 9.90 3.83
N LYS A 125 -4.56 9.38 5.05
CA LYS A 125 -5.69 9.01 5.92
C LYS A 125 -6.17 10.18 6.77
N SER A 126 -5.40 11.27 6.79
CA SER A 126 -5.58 12.38 7.70
C SER A 126 -4.91 13.64 7.16
N PHE A 127 -5.29 14.79 7.73
CA PHE A 127 -4.64 16.06 7.41
C PHE A 127 -3.14 16.02 7.78
N GLY A 128 -2.78 15.35 8.86
CA GLY A 128 -1.38 15.15 9.26
C GLY A 128 -0.54 14.39 8.23
N ASP A 129 -1.12 13.33 7.64
CA ASP A 129 -0.43 12.55 6.60
C ASP A 129 -0.20 13.38 5.33
N LEU A 130 -1.18 14.24 4.98
CA LEU A 130 -1.06 15.17 3.85
C LEU A 130 0.08 16.17 4.06
N ILE A 131 0.12 16.80 5.25
CA ILE A 131 1.17 17.76 5.60
C ILE A 131 2.55 17.11 5.58
N LYS A 132 2.68 15.90 6.14
CA LYS A 132 3.92 15.16 6.12
C LYS A 132 4.41 14.89 4.70
N LYS A 133 3.52 14.41 3.83
CA LYS A 133 3.83 14.10 2.44
C LYS A 133 4.33 15.35 1.70
N LEU A 134 3.59 16.46 1.77
CA LEU A 134 3.96 17.69 1.08
C LEU A 134 5.26 18.30 1.64
N ARG A 135 5.49 18.17 2.96
CA ARG A 135 6.75 18.59 3.59
C ARG A 135 7.93 17.77 3.05
N ASP A 136 7.80 16.45 3.00
CA ASP A 136 8.84 15.53 2.51
C ASP A 136 9.09 15.75 1.01
N GLU A 137 8.05 15.94 0.18
CA GLU A 137 8.17 16.25 -1.26
C GLU A 137 8.90 17.56 -1.54
N ARG A 138 8.72 18.56 -0.67
CA ARG A 138 9.43 19.85 -0.75
C ARG A 138 10.79 19.84 -0.03
N ASN A 139 11.24 18.69 0.51
CA ASN A 139 12.46 18.54 1.29
C ASN A 139 12.58 19.54 2.46
N LEU A 140 11.44 19.88 3.09
CA LEU A 140 11.39 20.84 4.20
C LEU A 140 11.58 20.12 5.54
N SER A 141 12.33 20.75 6.46
CA SER A 141 12.36 20.31 7.84
C SER A 141 11.09 20.75 8.59
N LEU A 142 10.81 20.10 9.72
CA LEU A 142 9.73 20.55 10.62
C LEU A 142 9.93 22.01 11.07
N GLN A 143 11.18 22.44 11.19
CA GLN A 143 11.51 23.80 11.61
C GLN A 143 11.25 24.82 10.49
N ASP A 144 11.47 24.44 9.23
CA ASP A 144 11.20 25.32 8.08
C ASP A 144 9.70 25.63 7.96
N VAL A 145 8.88 24.58 8.08
CA VAL A 145 7.41 24.74 8.07
C VAL A 145 6.94 25.51 9.31
N ALA A 146 7.51 25.22 10.48
CA ALA A 146 7.21 25.94 11.73
C ALA A 146 7.44 27.45 11.59
N ASN A 147 8.59 27.83 11.05
CA ASN A 147 8.98 29.22 10.84
C ASN A 147 8.08 29.91 9.81
N ALA A 148 7.75 29.23 8.70
CA ALA A 148 6.93 29.79 7.63
C ALA A 148 5.46 30.00 8.05
N VAL A 149 4.90 29.06 8.81
CA VAL A 149 3.48 29.06 9.23
C VAL A 149 3.27 29.84 10.54
N GLY A 150 4.34 30.00 11.33
CA GLY A 150 4.31 30.66 12.64
C GLY A 150 3.69 29.77 13.72
N ILE A 151 4.07 28.49 13.75
CA ILE A 151 3.64 27.50 14.75
C ILE A 151 4.86 26.72 15.25
N SER A 152 4.75 25.97 16.35
CA SER A 152 5.91 25.21 16.86
C SER A 152 6.18 23.94 16.04
N ALA A 153 7.47 23.61 15.83
CA ALA A 153 7.87 22.37 15.17
C ALA A 153 7.35 21.11 15.90
N SER A 154 7.23 21.18 17.24
CA SER A 154 6.60 20.12 18.05
C SER A 154 5.11 19.94 17.71
N TYR A 155 4.39 21.03 17.44
CA TYR A 155 2.99 20.96 17.02
C TYR A 155 2.85 20.26 15.65
N ILE A 156 3.71 20.60 14.68
CA ILE A 156 3.72 19.95 13.35
C ILE A 156 4.05 18.47 13.50
N CYS A 157 5.07 18.12 14.31
CA CYS A 157 5.42 16.72 14.57
C CYS A 157 4.24 15.92 15.12
N ARG A 158 3.47 16.50 16.07
CA ARG A 158 2.28 15.86 16.65
C ARG A 158 1.12 15.77 15.66
N LEU A 159 0.99 16.74 14.77
CA LEU A 159 0.02 16.74 13.68
C LEU A 159 0.32 15.59 12.71
N GLU A 160 1.57 15.48 12.23
CA GLU A 160 2.02 14.42 11.30
C GLU A 160 1.99 13.01 11.92
N LYS A 161 2.02 12.89 13.25
CA LYS A 161 1.85 11.62 13.97
C LYS A 161 0.40 11.28 14.27
N ASN A 162 -0.57 12.12 13.88
CA ASN A 162 -1.99 11.94 14.19
C ASN A 162 -2.31 11.91 15.69
N GLU A 163 -1.44 12.51 16.52
CA GLU A 163 -1.69 12.77 17.94
C GLU A 163 -2.61 13.99 18.12
N ARG A 164 -2.64 14.89 17.13
CA ARG A 164 -3.54 16.05 17.05
C ARG A 164 -4.43 15.93 15.83
N ARG A 165 -5.57 15.27 15.98
CA ARG A 165 -6.48 14.95 14.87
C ARG A 165 -7.42 16.09 14.48
N ASN A 166 -7.63 17.06 15.37
CA ASN A 166 -8.53 18.19 15.14
C ASN A 166 -7.82 19.52 15.42
N PRO A 167 -6.89 19.96 14.55
CA PRO A 167 -6.33 21.32 14.62
C PRO A 167 -7.44 22.37 14.43
N SER A 168 -7.27 23.56 15.00
CA SER A 168 -8.23 24.65 14.78
C SER A 168 -8.27 25.06 13.31
N LEU A 169 -9.42 25.55 12.85
CA LEU A 169 -9.58 26.05 11.47
C LEU A 169 -8.51 27.07 11.08
N TYR A 170 -8.10 27.92 12.02
CA TYR A 170 -7.00 28.87 11.83
C TYR A 170 -5.67 28.19 11.45
N ILE A 171 -5.34 27.06 12.09
CA ILE A 171 -4.10 26.33 11.82
C ILE A 171 -4.20 25.55 10.50
N VAL A 172 -5.38 24.98 10.23
CA VAL A 172 -5.68 24.30 8.96
C VAL A 172 -5.50 25.28 7.80
N ASP A 173 -6.07 26.47 7.90
CA ASP A 173 -6.03 27.50 6.85
C ASP A 173 -4.60 27.98 6.57
N LYS A 174 -3.81 28.22 7.63
CA LYS A 174 -2.39 28.60 7.49
C LYS A 174 -1.56 27.52 6.80
N LEU A 175 -1.75 26.26 7.18
CA LEU A 175 -1.02 25.14 6.58
C LEU A 175 -1.48 24.88 5.15
N ALA A 176 -2.79 24.93 4.89
CA ALA A 176 -3.35 24.79 3.56
C ALA A 176 -2.84 25.88 2.61
N SER A 177 -2.78 27.13 3.09
CA SER A 177 -2.23 28.26 2.33
C SER A 177 -0.75 28.06 2.02
N PHE A 178 0.07 27.67 3.00
CA PHE A 178 1.50 27.45 2.81
C PHE A 178 1.80 26.33 1.80
N PHE A 179 1.01 25.26 1.84
CA PHE A 179 1.17 24.10 0.96
C PHE A 179 0.33 24.18 -0.32
N GLU A 180 -0.40 25.27 -0.55
CA GLU A 180 -1.29 25.49 -1.70
C GLU A 180 -2.33 24.37 -1.87
N ILE A 181 -2.93 23.93 -0.76
CA ILE A 181 -3.92 22.84 -0.73
C ILE A 181 -5.31 23.41 -1.08
N PRO A 182 -5.99 22.88 -2.10
CA PRO A 182 -7.35 23.29 -2.44
C PRO A 182 -8.36 23.01 -1.31
N SER A 183 -9.30 23.94 -1.07
CA SER A 183 -10.26 23.84 0.05
C SER A 183 -11.11 22.57 0.03
N ASN A 184 -11.49 22.08 -1.16
CA ASN A 184 -12.24 20.83 -1.31
C ASN A 184 -11.47 19.59 -0.81
N VAL A 185 -10.13 19.61 -0.88
CA VAL A 185 -9.28 18.54 -0.37
C VAL A 185 -9.20 18.60 1.16
N VAL A 186 -9.13 19.81 1.72
CA VAL A 186 -9.12 20.05 3.17
C VAL A 186 -10.42 19.57 3.81
N GLU A 187 -11.57 19.95 3.25
CA GLU A 187 -12.89 19.55 3.74
C GLU A 187 -13.09 18.02 3.74
N GLY A 188 -12.67 17.35 2.67
CA GLY A 188 -12.82 15.89 2.55
C GLY A 188 -11.97 15.08 3.52
N ILE A 189 -10.87 15.65 4.03
CA ILE A 189 -9.91 14.95 4.91
C ILE A 189 -10.09 15.34 6.38
N CYS A 190 -10.62 16.55 6.68
CA CYS A 190 -10.87 17.01 8.05
C CYS A 190 -12.26 16.60 8.60
N ALA A 191 -13.17 16.12 7.76
CA ALA A 191 -14.56 15.79 8.14
C ALA A 191 -14.80 14.34 8.62
N ASN A 192 -13.75 13.51 8.70
CA ASN A 192 -13.80 12.12 9.18
C ASN A 192 -13.06 11.95 10.52
#